data_AF-A0A8J9SUK1-F1
#
_entry.id   AF-A0A8J9SUK1-F1
#
_cell.length_a   1.000
_cell.length_b   1.000
_cell.length_c   1.000
_cell.angle_alpha   90.00
_cell.angle_beta   90.00
_cell.angle_gamma   90.00
#
_symmetry.space_group_name_H-M   'P 1'
#
loop_
_entity.id
_entity.type
_entity.pdbx_description
1 polymer ?
#
loop_
_entity_poly.entity_id
_entity_poly.type
_entity_poly.pdbx_seq_one_letter_code
_entity_poly.pdbx_strand_id
1 'polypeptide(L)'
;ISQDECRFEYERDCANDICVAGAVVNYTQHLHKFRRDETREYGDELLVRDSLMFLTHFVGDLHQPLHVSRSSDRGGNSIHVVYSPGNADTAPKDGRLGYLRAGRHHHVDNLHAVWDTGIIETCVKLNYKESRVLWEKVLYERIIQAQGTGEWDVWTSCPNGAQQTCVSEWSEQSLEYALIWAYRNVDGTAIGDGTHLSHAYYETRLPFVEHQLTVAAARLATTLEISFTQNVA
;
A
#
# COMPACT_ATOMS: atom_id res chain seq x y z
N ILE A 1 10.65 -11.13 3.85
CA ILE A 1 10.31 -12.56 3.70
C ILE A 1 11.35 -13.22 2.80
N SER A 2 11.77 -14.45 3.11
CA SER A 2 12.75 -15.19 2.29
C SER A 2 12.22 -15.44 0.87
N GLN A 3 13.11 -15.63 -0.11
CA GLN A 3 12.73 -15.83 -1.51
C GLN A 3 11.94 -17.12 -1.76
N ASP A 4 12.20 -18.16 -0.95
CA ASP A 4 11.56 -19.48 -1.05
C ASP A 4 10.28 -19.59 -0.20
N GLU A 5 9.93 -18.53 0.52
CA GLU A 5 8.75 -18.49 1.39
C GLU A 5 7.66 -17.62 0.76
N CYS A 6 6.45 -18.16 0.72
CA CYS A 6 5.25 -17.46 0.19
C CYS A 6 4.30 -17.05 1.32
N ARG A 7 4.81 -16.93 2.54
CA ARG A 7 4.01 -16.63 3.74
C ARG A 7 4.73 -15.61 4.61
N PHE A 8 4.00 -14.66 5.16
CA PHE A 8 4.48 -13.77 6.20
C PHE A 8 4.30 -14.44 7.57
N GLU A 9 5.37 -14.47 8.38
CA GLU A 9 5.33 -14.94 9.77
C GLU A 9 5.89 -13.84 10.65
N TYR A 10 5.07 -13.32 11.57
CA TYR A 10 5.39 -12.10 12.32
C TYR A 10 6.71 -12.25 13.11
N GLU A 11 6.89 -13.34 13.85
CA GLU A 11 8.07 -13.58 14.68
C GLU A 11 9.35 -13.72 13.86
N ARG A 12 9.25 -14.25 12.64
CA ARG A 12 10.40 -14.43 11.73
C ARG A 12 10.72 -13.15 10.96
N ASP A 13 9.69 -12.52 10.38
CA ASP A 13 9.83 -11.44 9.41
C ASP A 13 9.79 -10.05 10.05
N CYS A 14 9.23 -9.90 11.25
CA CYS A 14 9.14 -8.65 12.01
C CYS A 14 10.04 -8.69 13.26
N ALA A 15 11.33 -8.95 13.07
CA ALA A 15 12.27 -9.10 14.17
C ALA A 15 12.29 -7.87 15.11
N ASN A 16 12.06 -8.12 16.41
CA ASN A 16 11.98 -7.10 17.46
C ASN A 16 10.91 -6.02 17.23
N ASP A 17 9.82 -6.35 16.52
CA ASP A 17 8.78 -5.41 16.10
C ASP A 17 9.29 -4.27 15.18
N ILE A 18 10.51 -4.40 14.63
CA ILE A 18 11.12 -3.44 13.71
C ILE A 18 10.70 -3.78 12.28
N CYS A 19 9.43 -3.60 12.00
CA CYS A 19 8.85 -3.67 10.66
C CYS A 19 7.57 -2.82 10.59
N VAL A 20 7.00 -2.65 9.39
CA VAL A 20 5.76 -1.88 9.22
C VAL A 20 4.56 -2.47 9.99
N ALA A 21 4.43 -3.80 10.07
CA ALA A 21 3.36 -4.44 10.86
C ALA A 21 3.51 -4.15 12.36
N GLY A 22 4.73 -4.25 12.90
CA GLY A 22 5.02 -3.89 14.29
C GLY A 22 4.86 -2.40 14.58
N ALA A 23 5.19 -1.54 13.61
CA ALA A 23 4.93 -0.11 13.73
C ALA A 23 3.42 0.19 13.83
N VAL A 24 2.58 -0.45 13.00
CA VAL A 24 1.12 -0.31 13.09
C VAL A 24 0.61 -0.73 14.47
N VAL A 25 1.07 -1.88 14.99
CA VAL A 25 0.73 -2.34 16.36
C VAL A 25 1.13 -1.31 17.40
N ASN A 26 2.38 -0.87 17.37
CA ASN A 26 2.94 0.06 18.35
C ASN A 26 2.20 1.40 18.38
N TYR A 27 2.03 2.04 17.23
CA TYR A 27 1.39 3.37 17.18
C TYR A 27 -0.11 3.29 17.46
N THR A 28 -0.78 2.17 17.16
CA THR A 28 -2.17 1.96 17.57
C THR A 28 -2.29 1.81 19.10
N GLN A 29 -1.37 1.07 19.74
CA GLN A 29 -1.33 0.93 21.19
C GLN A 29 -1.06 2.27 21.91
N HIS A 30 -0.21 3.13 21.35
CA HIS A 30 -0.02 4.49 21.88
C HIS A 30 -1.31 5.32 21.86
N LEU A 31 -2.08 5.27 20.76
CA LEU A 31 -3.37 5.97 20.69
C LEU A 31 -4.38 5.44 21.71
N HIS A 32 -4.44 4.11 21.90
CA HIS A 32 -5.28 3.49 22.92
C HIS A 32 -4.92 3.92 24.35
N LYS A 33 -3.62 3.95 24.65
CA LYS A 33 -3.12 4.32 25.99
C LYS A 33 -3.45 5.77 26.31
N PHE A 34 -3.20 6.69 25.37
CA PHE A 34 -3.46 8.11 25.57
C PHE A 34 -4.89 8.43 25.99
N ARG A 35 -5.88 7.73 25.42
CA ARG A 35 -7.29 7.92 25.79
C ARG A 35 -7.55 7.56 27.26
N ARG A 36 -6.86 6.55 27.79
CA ARG A 36 -7.11 6.00 29.14
C ARG A 36 -6.41 6.77 30.25
N ASP A 37 -5.44 7.61 29.92
CA ASP A 37 -4.66 8.34 30.90
C ASP A 37 -5.29 9.70 31.21
N GLU A 38 -5.80 9.85 32.44
CA GLU A 38 -6.33 11.11 32.97
C GLU A 38 -5.21 12.04 33.46
N THR A 39 -3.99 11.51 33.65
CA THR A 39 -2.80 12.25 34.10
C THR A 39 -1.90 12.61 32.92
N ARG A 40 -2.38 13.55 32.08
CA ARG A 40 -1.71 13.93 30.83
C ARG A 40 -0.53 14.88 31.06
N GLU A 41 0.59 14.59 30.42
CA GLU A 41 1.72 15.51 30.28
C GLU A 41 1.83 16.05 28.84
N TYR A 42 2.46 17.21 28.65
CA TYR A 42 2.67 17.79 27.31
C TYR A 42 3.42 16.85 26.35
N GLY A 43 4.29 15.97 26.89
CA GLY A 43 4.98 14.94 26.11
C GLY A 43 4.03 13.92 25.48
N ASP A 44 2.86 13.66 26.10
CA ASP A 44 1.88 12.72 25.59
C ASP A 44 1.16 13.27 24.36
N GLU A 45 0.94 14.58 24.28
CA GLU A 45 0.28 15.21 23.13
C GLU A 45 1.12 15.12 21.84
N LEU A 46 2.43 15.34 21.94
CA LEU A 46 3.35 15.18 20.81
C LEU A 46 3.42 13.71 20.36
N LEU A 47 3.50 12.78 21.31
CA LEU A 47 3.51 11.36 21.01
C LEU A 47 2.24 10.90 20.29
N VAL A 48 1.06 11.40 20.69
CA VAL A 48 -0.21 11.08 20.03
C VAL A 48 -0.29 11.64 18.62
N ARG A 49 0.14 12.89 18.45
CA ARG A 49 0.20 13.51 17.13
C ARG A 49 1.09 12.69 16.20
N ASP A 50 2.30 12.34 16.65
CA ASP A 50 3.24 11.56 15.86
C ASP A 50 2.68 10.15 15.60
N SER A 51 2.06 9.52 16.61
CA SER A 51 1.42 8.21 16.47
C SER A 51 0.31 8.22 15.43
N LEU A 52 -0.51 9.26 15.37
CA LEU A 52 -1.56 9.39 14.36
C LEU A 52 -0.98 9.53 12.94
N MET A 53 0.07 10.34 12.79
CA MET A 53 0.77 10.53 11.52
C MET A 53 1.43 9.23 11.05
N PHE A 54 2.17 8.57 11.94
CA PHE A 54 2.84 7.30 11.65
C PHE A 54 1.84 6.20 11.35
N LEU A 55 0.77 6.07 12.14
CA LEU A 55 -0.26 5.06 11.90
C LEU A 55 -0.94 5.26 10.54
N THR A 56 -1.31 6.50 10.19
CA THR A 56 -1.89 6.81 8.88
C THR A 56 -0.97 6.40 7.73
N HIS A 57 0.33 6.67 7.88
CA HIS A 57 1.33 6.31 6.87
C HIS A 57 1.56 4.79 6.80
N PHE A 58 1.81 4.14 7.94
CA PHE A 58 2.17 2.73 7.99
C PHE A 58 1.02 1.79 7.65
N VAL A 59 -0.23 2.16 7.93
CA VAL A 59 -1.37 1.39 7.39
C VAL A 59 -1.40 1.45 5.87
N GLY A 60 -1.11 2.61 5.27
CA GLY A 60 -0.96 2.73 3.81
C GLY A 60 0.16 1.85 3.27
N ASP A 61 1.35 1.96 3.86
CA ASP A 61 2.53 1.19 3.46
C ASP A 61 2.32 -0.32 3.58
N LEU A 62 1.67 -0.80 4.65
CA LEU A 62 1.40 -2.23 4.81
C LEU A 62 0.54 -2.79 3.67
N HIS A 63 -0.27 -1.95 3.02
CA HIS A 63 -1.11 -2.31 1.89
C HIS A 63 -0.44 -2.09 0.52
N GLN A 64 0.79 -1.55 0.48
CA GLN A 64 1.60 -1.55 -0.73
C GLN A 64 2.24 -2.95 -0.85
N PRO A 65 1.88 -3.79 -1.84
CA PRO A 65 2.32 -5.18 -1.89
C PRO A 65 3.84 -5.37 -1.76
N LEU A 66 4.64 -4.52 -2.40
CA LEU A 66 6.10 -4.60 -2.36
C LEU A 66 6.73 -4.11 -1.06
N HIS A 67 5.98 -3.49 -0.13
CA HIS A 67 6.44 -3.24 1.24
C HIS A 67 6.38 -4.50 2.12
N VAL A 68 5.61 -5.52 1.73
CA VAL A 68 5.54 -6.83 2.39
C VAL A 68 5.94 -7.91 1.41
N SER A 69 7.25 -8.05 1.18
CA SER A 69 7.75 -8.85 0.06
C SER A 69 9.15 -9.43 0.30
N ARG A 70 9.85 -9.78 -0.78
CA ARG A 70 11.10 -10.53 -0.76
C ARG A 70 12.25 -9.64 -0.29
N SER A 71 13.01 -10.14 0.68
CA SER A 71 14.20 -9.43 1.16
C SER A 71 15.33 -9.44 0.12
N SER A 72 15.43 -10.48 -0.71
CA SER A 72 16.52 -10.66 -1.68
C SER A 72 16.57 -9.59 -2.76
N ASP A 73 15.43 -8.99 -3.10
CA ASP A 73 15.33 -7.90 -4.07
C ASP A 73 15.01 -6.53 -3.45
N ARG A 74 15.04 -6.44 -2.11
CA ARG A 74 14.67 -5.24 -1.34
C ARG A 74 13.26 -4.76 -1.70
N GLY A 75 12.31 -5.69 -1.80
CA GLY A 75 10.95 -5.44 -2.23
C GLY A 75 10.84 -4.84 -3.62
N GLY A 76 11.57 -5.39 -4.58
CA GLY A 76 11.56 -4.95 -5.97
C GLY A 76 12.40 -3.72 -6.28
N ASN A 77 13.04 -3.09 -5.27
CA ASN A 77 13.96 -1.97 -5.50
C ASN A 77 15.19 -2.38 -6.31
N SER A 78 15.59 -3.65 -6.23
CA SER A 78 16.73 -4.21 -6.97
C SER A 78 16.34 -4.83 -8.31
N ILE A 79 15.08 -4.69 -8.74
CA ILE A 79 14.58 -5.18 -10.03
C ILE A 79 14.39 -3.98 -10.93
N HIS A 80 15.37 -3.70 -11.78
CA HIS A 80 15.34 -2.55 -12.67
C HIS A 80 14.46 -2.84 -13.89
N VAL A 81 13.52 -1.95 -14.21
CA VAL A 81 12.53 -2.18 -15.27
C VAL A 81 12.41 -0.97 -16.19
N VAL A 82 11.83 -1.20 -17.37
CA VAL A 82 11.41 -0.11 -18.26
C VAL A 82 9.90 0.00 -18.17
N TYR A 83 9.41 1.01 -17.46
CA TYR A 83 7.97 1.26 -17.31
C TYR A 83 7.46 2.22 -18.39
N SER A 84 6.66 1.69 -19.32
CA SER A 84 6.14 2.41 -20.47
C SER A 84 4.63 2.15 -20.65
N PRO A 85 3.79 2.69 -19.75
CA PRO A 85 2.35 2.44 -19.79
C PRO A 85 1.62 3.30 -20.82
N GLY A 86 2.31 4.12 -21.61
CA GLY A 86 1.69 4.89 -22.68
C GLY A 86 1.18 3.96 -23.79
N ASN A 87 0.00 4.23 -24.32
CA ASN A 87 -0.51 3.48 -25.47
C ASN A 87 0.30 3.87 -26.72
N ALA A 88 0.61 2.93 -27.61
CA ALA A 88 1.47 3.18 -28.78
C ALA A 88 0.93 4.31 -29.67
N ASP A 89 -0.38 4.53 -29.67
CA ASP A 89 -1.07 5.59 -30.41
C ASP A 89 -0.89 7.00 -29.82
N THR A 90 -0.46 7.11 -28.56
CA THR A 90 -0.26 8.39 -27.85
C THR A 90 1.21 8.67 -27.50
N ALA A 91 2.11 7.72 -27.75
CA ALA A 91 3.56 7.88 -27.61
C ALA A 91 4.09 9.08 -28.44
N PRO A 92 4.83 10.04 -27.84
CA PRO A 92 5.51 11.08 -28.60
C PRO A 92 6.40 10.45 -29.69
N LYS A 93 6.22 10.89 -30.95
CA LYS A 93 6.98 10.38 -32.11
C LYS A 93 8.46 10.79 -32.12
N ASP A 94 8.94 11.53 -31.11
CA ASP A 94 10.31 12.04 -31.03
C ASP A 94 11.28 11.10 -30.29
N GLY A 95 10.82 9.89 -29.92
CA GLY A 95 11.66 8.87 -29.29
C GLY A 95 12.07 9.19 -27.85
N ARG A 96 11.61 10.31 -27.28
CA ARG A 96 11.71 10.55 -25.85
C ARG A 96 10.42 10.03 -25.24
N LEU A 97 10.51 8.92 -24.50
CA LEU A 97 9.43 8.48 -23.64
C LEU A 97 9.29 9.47 -22.46
N GLY A 98 8.75 10.66 -22.76
CA GLY A 98 8.52 11.77 -21.85
C GLY A 98 7.29 11.60 -20.98
N TYR A 99 6.73 10.38 -20.89
CA TYR A 99 5.44 10.13 -20.23
C TYR A 99 5.48 10.39 -18.72
N LEU A 100 6.64 10.16 -18.08
CA LEU A 100 6.88 10.42 -16.65
C LEU A 100 8.20 11.19 -16.38
N ARG A 101 9.00 11.52 -17.41
CA ARG A 101 10.25 12.29 -17.24
C ARG A 101 10.05 13.80 -17.04
N ALA A 102 8.84 14.30 -17.27
CA ALA A 102 8.51 15.73 -17.17
C ALA A 102 7.85 16.06 -15.84
N GLY A 103 8.53 15.80 -14.72
CA GLY A 103 8.07 16.08 -13.37
C GLY A 103 9.20 15.94 -12.35
N ARG A 104 9.06 16.62 -11.20
CA ARG A 104 10.06 16.67 -10.11
C ARG A 104 10.18 15.38 -9.29
N HIS A 105 9.67 14.24 -9.79
CA HIS A 105 9.66 12.97 -9.08
C HIS A 105 10.49 11.94 -9.83
N HIS A 106 11.31 11.25 -9.04
CA HIS A 106 12.47 10.47 -9.45
C HIS A 106 12.09 9.28 -10.33
N HIS A 107 13.09 8.82 -11.09
CA HIS A 107 13.02 7.73 -12.05
C HIS A 107 12.19 6.54 -11.55
N VAL A 108 11.05 6.27 -12.20
CA VAL A 108 10.35 4.97 -12.07
C VAL A 108 11.17 3.94 -12.84
N ASP A 109 12.32 3.57 -12.27
CA ASP A 109 13.36 2.74 -12.89
C ASP A 109 13.47 1.34 -12.29
N ASN A 110 12.68 1.06 -11.25
CA ASN A 110 12.63 -0.22 -10.58
C ASN A 110 11.18 -0.62 -10.26
N LEU A 111 10.97 -1.92 -10.02
CA LEU A 111 9.64 -2.47 -9.81
C LEU A 111 8.93 -1.85 -8.59
N HIS A 112 9.66 -1.53 -7.51
CA HIS A 112 9.09 -0.88 -6.34
C HIS A 112 8.48 0.49 -6.68
N ALA A 113 9.25 1.34 -7.36
CA ALA A 113 8.81 2.67 -7.77
C ALA A 113 7.60 2.63 -8.73
N VAL A 114 7.45 1.57 -9.53
CA VAL A 114 6.27 1.37 -10.38
C VAL A 114 5.01 1.22 -9.55
N TRP A 115 5.08 0.48 -8.45
CA TRP A 115 3.93 0.24 -7.56
C TRP A 115 3.66 1.41 -6.60
N ASP A 116 4.71 2.05 -6.07
CA ASP A 116 4.57 3.24 -5.21
C ASP A 116 3.97 4.44 -5.95
N THR A 117 4.38 4.63 -7.19
CA THR A 117 4.17 5.89 -7.90
C THR A 117 3.71 5.68 -9.34
N GLY A 118 4.39 4.81 -10.10
CA GLY A 118 4.20 4.68 -11.54
C GLY A 118 2.75 4.41 -11.97
N ILE A 119 2.10 3.39 -11.39
CA ILE A 119 0.70 3.03 -11.72
C ILE A 119 -0.26 4.15 -11.34
N ILE A 120 -0.08 4.74 -10.15
CA ILE A 120 -0.92 5.80 -9.61
C ILE A 120 -0.86 7.06 -10.48
N GLU A 121 0.34 7.55 -10.76
CA GLU A 121 0.52 8.76 -11.58
C GLU A 121 0.04 8.56 -13.00
N THR A 122 0.24 7.36 -13.56
CA THR A 122 -0.30 6.99 -14.87
C THR A 122 -1.83 7.07 -14.86
N CYS A 123 -2.49 6.52 -13.85
CA CYS A 123 -3.95 6.58 -13.71
C CYS A 123 -4.47 8.01 -13.61
N VAL A 124 -3.90 8.80 -12.70
CA VAL A 124 -4.31 10.20 -12.48
C VAL A 124 -4.17 11.00 -13.78
N LYS A 125 -3.07 10.78 -14.51
CA LYS A 125 -2.81 11.47 -15.78
C LYS A 125 -3.74 11.02 -16.91
N LEU A 126 -3.81 9.72 -17.19
CA LEU A 126 -4.54 9.18 -18.34
C LEU A 126 -6.05 9.20 -18.14
N ASN A 127 -6.53 8.83 -16.95
CA ASN A 127 -7.94 8.56 -16.72
C ASN A 127 -8.66 9.74 -16.06
N TYR A 128 -7.91 10.62 -15.38
CA TYR A 128 -8.49 11.68 -14.53
C TYR A 128 -7.98 13.09 -14.83
N LYS A 129 -7.42 13.33 -16.03
CA LYS A 129 -6.96 14.66 -16.49
C LYS A 129 -6.00 15.32 -15.50
N GLU A 130 -5.09 14.52 -14.94
CA GLU A 130 -4.12 14.93 -13.92
C GLU A 130 -4.74 15.37 -12.57
N SER A 131 -6.02 15.10 -12.34
CA SER A 131 -6.71 15.46 -11.11
C SER A 131 -6.79 14.30 -10.13
N ARG A 132 -5.96 14.36 -9.07
CA ARG A 132 -6.05 13.42 -7.93
C ARG A 132 -7.42 13.47 -7.26
N VAL A 133 -8.01 14.66 -7.12
CA VAL A 133 -9.33 14.86 -6.52
C VAL A 133 -10.44 14.12 -7.28
N LEU A 134 -10.37 14.06 -8.62
CA LEU A 134 -11.36 13.30 -9.39
C LEU A 134 -11.21 11.78 -9.15
N TRP A 135 -9.99 11.28 -9.05
CA TRP A 135 -9.74 9.87 -8.79
C TRP A 135 -10.11 9.48 -7.35
N GLU A 136 -9.76 10.32 -6.36
CA GLU A 136 -10.14 10.14 -4.96
C GLU A 136 -11.66 10.01 -4.78
N LYS A 137 -12.46 10.79 -5.52
CA LYS A 137 -13.93 10.65 -5.52
C LYS A 137 -14.39 9.27 -5.99
N VAL A 138 -13.74 8.70 -7.01
CA VAL A 138 -14.06 7.34 -7.49
C VAL A 138 -13.69 6.29 -6.44
N LEU A 139 -12.54 6.41 -5.79
CA LEU A 139 -12.16 5.50 -4.70
C LEU A 139 -13.12 5.61 -3.51
N TYR A 140 -13.54 6.83 -3.17
CA TYR A 140 -14.56 7.05 -2.14
C TYR A 140 -15.90 6.40 -2.49
N GLU A 141 -16.38 6.54 -3.72
CA GLU A 141 -17.62 5.88 -4.17
C GLU A 141 -17.52 4.35 -4.07
N ARG A 142 -16.37 3.75 -4.40
CA ARG A 142 -16.12 2.31 -4.21
C ARG A 142 -16.23 1.91 -2.73
N ILE A 143 -15.67 2.71 -1.82
CA ILE A 143 -15.76 2.47 -0.37
C ILE A 143 -17.22 2.48 0.09
N ILE A 144 -18.00 3.48 -0.32
CA ILE A 144 -19.43 3.58 0.03
C ILE A 144 -20.23 2.40 -0.54
N GLN A 145 -19.92 1.96 -1.76
CA GLN A 145 -20.55 0.77 -2.35
C GLN A 145 -20.22 -0.49 -1.55
N ALA A 146 -18.95 -0.68 -1.16
CA ALA A 146 -18.52 -1.82 -0.36
C ALA A 146 -19.23 -1.88 1.01
N GLN A 147 -19.50 -0.73 1.65
CA GLN A 147 -20.27 -0.66 2.89
C GLN A 147 -21.71 -1.19 2.77
N GLY A 148 -22.28 -1.17 1.56
CA GLY A 148 -23.59 -1.73 1.25
C GLY A 148 -23.57 -3.21 0.90
N THR A 149 -22.40 -3.86 0.88
CA THR A 149 -22.22 -5.28 0.51
C THR A 149 -21.46 -6.04 1.61
N GLY A 150 -21.32 -7.35 1.45
CA GLY A 150 -20.48 -8.16 2.36
C GLY A 150 -18.97 -7.94 2.18
N GLU A 151 -18.53 -7.12 1.22
CA GLU A 151 -17.11 -6.85 1.01
C GLU A 151 -16.51 -6.02 2.15
N TRP A 152 -17.26 -5.04 2.67
CA TRP A 152 -16.80 -4.23 3.79
C TRP A 152 -16.54 -5.07 5.05
N ASP A 153 -17.42 -6.02 5.34
CA ASP A 153 -17.28 -6.93 6.48
C ASP A 153 -16.01 -7.80 6.33
N VAL A 154 -15.63 -8.16 5.10
CA VAL A 154 -14.39 -8.87 4.82
C VAL A 154 -13.18 -7.96 5.00
N TRP A 155 -13.21 -6.72 4.51
CA TRP A 155 -12.08 -5.78 4.64
C TRP A 155 -11.80 -5.41 6.11
N THR A 156 -12.88 -5.34 6.90
CA THR A 156 -12.87 -4.93 8.31
C THR A 156 -13.03 -6.09 9.30
N SER A 157 -12.92 -7.34 8.83
CA SER A 157 -13.05 -8.55 9.66
C SER A 157 -12.00 -8.62 10.78
N CYS A 158 -10.80 -8.12 10.49
CA CYS A 158 -9.73 -7.93 11.47
C CYS A 158 -9.38 -6.44 11.54
N PRO A 159 -10.19 -5.61 12.23
CA PRO A 159 -10.11 -4.16 12.15
C PRO A 159 -9.10 -3.54 13.12
N ASN A 160 -8.55 -4.34 14.04
CA ASN A 160 -7.72 -3.83 15.13
C ASN A 160 -6.23 -3.88 14.79
N GLY A 161 -5.69 -2.75 14.32
CA GLY A 161 -4.25 -2.58 14.09
C GLY A 161 -3.36 -2.79 15.32
N ALA A 162 -3.91 -2.80 16.55
CA ALA A 162 -3.15 -3.08 17.78
C ALA A 162 -2.86 -4.57 18.02
N GLN A 163 -3.48 -5.47 17.24
CA GLN A 163 -3.29 -6.92 17.38
C GLN A 163 -2.34 -7.46 16.30
N GLN A 164 -1.32 -8.20 16.73
CA GLN A 164 -0.37 -8.86 15.82
C GLN A 164 -1.07 -9.80 14.83
N THR A 165 -2.16 -10.47 15.24
CA THR A 165 -2.97 -11.34 14.38
C THR A 165 -3.56 -10.58 13.18
N CYS A 166 -4.10 -9.39 13.39
CA CYS A 166 -4.68 -8.60 12.29
C CYS A 166 -3.62 -8.06 11.34
N VAL A 167 -2.54 -7.47 11.87
CA VAL A 167 -1.49 -6.93 10.99
C VAL A 167 -0.74 -8.06 10.26
N SER A 168 -0.70 -9.28 10.80
CA SER A 168 -0.18 -10.46 10.11
C SER A 168 -1.08 -10.87 8.95
N GLU A 169 -2.40 -10.89 9.15
CA GLU A 169 -3.36 -11.16 8.06
C GLU A 169 -3.25 -10.12 6.94
N TRP A 170 -3.15 -8.83 7.30
CA TRP A 170 -2.97 -7.75 6.33
C TRP A 170 -1.65 -7.91 5.57
N SER A 171 -0.58 -8.32 6.26
CA SER A 171 0.73 -8.60 5.67
C SER A 171 0.70 -9.80 4.72
N GLU A 172 0.03 -10.89 5.09
CA GLU A 172 -0.13 -12.08 4.24
C GLU A 172 -0.88 -11.73 2.94
N GLN A 173 -1.93 -10.90 3.01
CA GLN A 173 -2.67 -10.44 1.82
C GLN A 173 -1.80 -9.57 0.89
N SER A 174 -1.05 -8.62 1.45
CA SER A 174 -0.12 -7.80 0.67
C SER A 174 0.98 -8.64 0.02
N LEU A 175 1.53 -9.63 0.72
CA LEU A 175 2.50 -10.58 0.16
C LEU A 175 1.91 -11.39 -0.99
N GLU A 176 0.70 -11.92 -0.82
CA GLU A 176 0.02 -12.67 -1.88
C GLU A 176 -0.11 -11.80 -3.15
N TYR A 177 -0.51 -10.53 -2.98
CA TYR A 177 -0.62 -9.61 -4.10
C TYR A 177 0.74 -9.29 -4.74
N ALA A 178 1.81 -9.19 -3.96
CA ALA A 178 3.14 -9.01 -4.50
C ALA A 178 3.54 -10.20 -5.38
N LEU A 179 3.31 -11.43 -4.90
CA LEU A 179 3.68 -12.66 -5.60
C LEU A 179 2.86 -12.89 -6.87
N ILE A 180 1.56 -12.58 -6.85
CA ILE A 180 0.65 -12.83 -7.97
C ILE A 180 0.69 -11.69 -8.99
N TRP A 181 0.69 -10.44 -8.53
CA TRP A 181 0.47 -9.27 -9.39
C TRP A 181 1.72 -8.43 -9.64
N ALA A 182 2.60 -8.28 -8.65
CA ALA A 182 3.79 -7.44 -8.76
C ALA A 182 4.95 -8.14 -9.46
N TYR A 183 5.36 -9.33 -8.99
CA TYR A 183 6.53 -10.06 -9.51
C TYR A 183 6.27 -10.86 -10.80
N ARG A 184 5.07 -10.75 -11.39
CA ARG A 184 4.64 -11.50 -12.57
C ARG A 184 4.16 -10.55 -13.66
N ASN A 185 4.52 -10.82 -14.90
CA ASN A 185 4.03 -10.11 -16.07
C ASN A 185 2.62 -10.60 -16.47
N VAL A 186 2.01 -10.00 -17.49
CA VAL A 186 0.65 -10.33 -17.95
C VAL A 186 0.55 -11.79 -18.44
N ASP A 187 1.61 -12.32 -19.01
CA ASP A 187 1.72 -13.72 -19.47
C ASP A 187 2.11 -14.70 -18.34
N GLY A 188 2.22 -14.23 -17.10
CA GLY A 188 2.62 -15.03 -15.95
C GLY A 188 4.14 -15.27 -15.83
N THR A 189 4.96 -14.73 -16.73
CA THR A 189 6.42 -14.81 -16.60
C THR A 189 6.93 -13.98 -15.42
N ALA A 190 8.05 -14.37 -14.82
CA ALA A 190 8.66 -13.61 -13.74
C ALA A 190 9.23 -12.28 -14.27
N ILE A 191 9.02 -11.19 -13.52
CA ILE A 191 9.63 -9.90 -13.81
C ILE A 191 11.05 -9.87 -13.21
N GLY A 192 12.03 -9.59 -14.06
CA GLY A 192 13.43 -9.41 -13.68
C GLY A 192 14.05 -8.16 -14.30
N ASP A 193 15.36 -7.98 -14.13
CA ASP A 193 16.07 -6.82 -14.66
C ASP A 193 15.89 -6.64 -16.17
N GLY A 194 15.67 -5.40 -16.59
CA GLY A 194 15.45 -5.00 -17.97
C GLY A 194 14.05 -5.32 -18.52
N THR A 195 13.16 -5.92 -17.73
CA THR A 195 11.80 -6.23 -18.19
C THR A 195 11.06 -4.96 -18.58
N HIS A 196 10.40 -4.98 -19.74
CA HIS A 196 9.56 -3.89 -20.20
C HIS A 196 8.11 -4.08 -19.74
N LEU A 197 7.66 -3.21 -18.83
CA LEU A 197 6.31 -3.20 -18.31
C LEU A 197 5.42 -2.34 -19.23
N SER A 198 4.52 -3.01 -19.94
CA SER A 198 3.68 -2.41 -20.98
C SER A 198 2.42 -1.73 -20.43
N HIS A 199 1.65 -1.10 -21.33
CA HIS A 199 0.30 -0.62 -21.01
C HIS A 199 -0.59 -1.73 -20.42
N ALA A 200 -0.52 -2.95 -20.96
CA ALA A 200 -1.29 -4.08 -20.44
C ALA A 200 -0.91 -4.45 -18.99
N TYR A 201 0.37 -4.30 -18.61
CA TYR A 201 0.78 -4.47 -17.21
C TYR A 201 0.09 -3.42 -16.33
N TYR A 202 0.13 -2.15 -16.73
CA TYR A 202 -0.57 -1.07 -16.02
C TYR A 202 -2.08 -1.32 -15.90
N GLU A 203 -2.78 -1.58 -17.01
CA GLU A 203 -4.24 -1.75 -17.03
C GLU A 203 -4.71 -2.91 -16.16
N THR A 204 -3.98 -4.03 -16.18
CA THR A 204 -4.34 -5.23 -15.42
C THR A 204 -4.03 -5.11 -13.93
N ARG A 205 -3.09 -4.25 -13.52
CA ARG A 205 -2.70 -4.07 -12.11
C ARG A 205 -3.41 -2.90 -11.43
N LEU A 206 -3.85 -1.89 -12.19
CA LEU A 206 -4.54 -0.73 -11.62
C LEU A 206 -5.73 -1.10 -10.72
N PRO A 207 -6.64 -2.03 -11.09
CA PRO A 207 -7.76 -2.40 -10.22
C PRO A 207 -7.32 -2.93 -8.84
N PHE A 208 -6.18 -3.61 -8.77
CA PHE A 208 -5.62 -4.13 -7.52
C PHE A 208 -4.98 -3.02 -6.68
N VAL A 209 -4.33 -2.05 -7.33
CA VAL A 209 -3.83 -0.84 -6.65
C VAL A 209 -5.00 -0.04 -6.05
N GLU A 210 -6.07 0.17 -6.82
CA GLU A 210 -7.29 0.82 -6.32
C GLU A 210 -7.91 0.05 -5.16
N HIS A 211 -7.98 -1.28 -5.26
CA HIS A 211 -8.49 -2.14 -4.20
C HIS A 211 -7.67 -2.00 -2.91
N GLN A 212 -6.33 -2.12 -2.98
CA GLN A 212 -5.47 -1.97 -1.80
C GLN A 212 -5.60 -0.58 -1.15
N LEU A 213 -5.73 0.49 -1.96
CA LEU A 213 -5.98 1.84 -1.43
C LEU A 213 -7.32 1.91 -0.68
N THR A 214 -8.38 1.29 -1.21
CA THR A 214 -9.69 1.27 -0.54
C THR A 214 -9.70 0.42 0.73
N VAL A 215 -9.02 -0.74 0.72
CA VAL A 215 -8.90 -1.62 1.89
C VAL A 215 -8.07 -0.95 2.98
N ALA A 216 -6.95 -0.30 2.63
CA ALA A 216 -6.13 0.45 3.58
C ALA A 216 -6.93 1.59 4.24
N ALA A 217 -7.72 2.33 3.46
CA ALA A 217 -8.57 3.40 3.97
C ALA A 217 -9.64 2.87 4.94
N ALA A 218 -10.31 1.76 4.59
CA ALA A 218 -11.29 1.12 5.46
C ALA A 218 -10.66 0.66 6.78
N ARG A 219 -9.54 -0.06 6.72
CA ARG A 219 -8.82 -0.56 7.91
C ARG A 219 -8.27 0.56 8.78
N LEU A 220 -7.73 1.63 8.19
CA LEU A 220 -7.30 2.81 8.94
C LEU A 220 -8.49 3.45 9.67
N ALA A 221 -9.61 3.67 8.97
CA ALA A 221 -10.81 4.26 9.57
C ALA A 221 -11.32 3.41 10.73
N THR A 222 -11.44 2.08 10.57
CA THR A 222 -11.89 1.22 11.66
C THR A 222 -10.88 1.12 12.80
N THR A 223 -9.58 1.10 12.51
CA THR A 223 -8.52 1.10 13.54
C THR A 223 -8.58 2.39 14.38
N LEU A 224 -8.73 3.55 13.74
CA LEU A 224 -8.84 4.84 14.43
C LEU A 224 -10.14 4.92 15.24
N GLU A 225 -11.26 4.47 14.66
CA GLU A 225 -12.54 4.38 15.36
C GLU A 225 -12.41 3.55 16.64
N ILE A 226 -11.91 2.31 16.54
CA ILE A 226 -11.65 1.45 17.71
C ILE A 226 -10.69 2.11 18.71
N SER A 227 -9.65 2.77 18.21
CA SER A 227 -8.66 3.48 19.02
C SER A 227 -9.26 4.59 19.87
N PHE A 228 -10.23 5.33 19.32
CA PHE A 228 -10.84 6.47 19.99
C PHE A 228 -12.16 6.16 20.68
N THR A 229 -12.94 5.17 20.25
CA THR A 229 -14.32 4.96 20.76
C THR A 229 -14.51 3.68 21.58
N GLN A 230 -13.77 2.61 21.32
CA GLN A 230 -13.98 1.35 22.06
C GLN A 230 -13.08 1.23 23.29
N ASN A 231 -13.68 1.08 24.47
CA ASN A 231 -12.99 0.54 25.65
C ASN A 231 -12.62 -0.92 25.37
N VAL A 232 -11.44 -1.17 24.80
CA VAL A 232 -10.93 -2.54 24.60
C VAL A 232 -10.55 -3.09 25.97
N ALA A 233 -11.52 -3.70 26.66
CA ALA A 233 -11.36 -4.33 27.97
C ALA A 233 -10.20 -5.34 27.98
#